data_AF-A0A9Q9ERK4-F1
#
_entry.id   AF-A0A9Q9ERK4-F1
#
_cell.length_a   1.000
_cell.length_b   1.000
_cell.length_c   1.000
_cell.angle_alpha   90.00
_cell.angle_beta   90.00
_cell.angle_gamma   90.00
#
_symmetry.space_group_name_H-M   'P 1'
#
loop_
_entity.id
_entity.type
_entity.pdbx_description
1 polymer ?
#
loop_
_entity_poly.entity_id
_entity_poly.type
_entity_poly.pdbx_seq_one_letter_code
_entity_poly.pdbx_strand_id
1 'polypeptide(L)'
;MKSNTSKIIFILLCSFICLIIIFNPVTLYTVGWLSVKIMGSMGNLFNSADPSISINIFKNTPAWDLAKAVNSQNIKKINQICSEDKELINYREPLYGTPLLYWAIVNSKYNSAEILLKNGADPDLMQRASNNTPLYLAVGKRWKGKSIDMNENIKYTKLLLKYGADPNIPYFEESYDDRTVLMNAIFTGDSKLLVELLINNGADIDARRNAGTTAASLALRLKRYTIAHYLIVECHADITEACYDPMIDKNLYISRKEKIYPVNILRDYSWVFPLDSKEYKLKQDIIAEFKRQGVDYYATPISDRTKYHIKYTYPDNYEEMLEKF
;
A
#
# COMPACT_ATOMS: atom_id res chain seq x y z
N MET A 1 -28.14 -28.72 -24.72
CA MET A 1 -29.25 -28.12 -23.92
C MET A 1 -28.81 -27.48 -22.58
N LYS A 2 -27.51 -27.23 -22.30
CA LYS A 2 -27.05 -26.52 -21.09
C LYS A 2 -26.68 -25.03 -21.29
N SER A 3 -26.66 -24.49 -22.52
CA SER A 3 -26.25 -23.09 -22.77
C SER A 3 -27.40 -22.07 -22.80
N ASN A 4 -28.65 -22.51 -22.99
CA ASN A 4 -29.81 -21.61 -22.97
C ASN A 4 -30.29 -21.27 -21.55
N THR A 5 -30.08 -22.17 -20.59
CA THR A 5 -30.53 -21.98 -19.21
C THR A 5 -29.76 -20.84 -18.51
N SER A 6 -28.45 -20.71 -18.75
CA SER A 6 -27.63 -19.63 -18.18
C SER A 6 -27.92 -18.25 -18.79
N LYS A 7 -28.24 -18.18 -20.09
CA LYS A 7 -28.68 -16.94 -20.73
C LYS A 7 -30.05 -16.48 -20.22
N ILE A 8 -30.97 -17.42 -20.00
CA ILE A 8 -32.30 -17.14 -19.46
C ILE A 8 -32.22 -16.67 -17.99
N ILE A 9 -31.35 -17.28 -17.17
CA ILE A 9 -31.10 -16.83 -15.79
C ILE A 9 -30.48 -15.42 -15.76
N PHE A 10 -29.54 -15.11 -16.66
CA PHE A 10 -28.93 -13.78 -16.74
C PHE A 10 -29.93 -12.69 -17.17
N ILE A 11 -30.81 -13.00 -18.14
CA ILE A 11 -31.87 -12.09 -18.58
C ILE A 11 -32.91 -11.88 -17.48
N LEU A 12 -33.29 -12.93 -16.75
CA LEU A 12 -34.22 -12.83 -15.63
C LEU A 12 -33.64 -12.03 -14.46
N LEU A 13 -32.34 -12.17 -14.14
CA LEU A 13 -31.67 -11.37 -13.11
C LEU A 13 -31.58 -9.88 -13.49
N CYS A 14 -31.22 -9.56 -14.73
CA CYS A 14 -31.20 -8.18 -15.21
C CYS A 14 -32.61 -7.56 -15.23
N SER A 15 -33.63 -8.35 -15.56
CA SER A 15 -35.03 -7.90 -15.54
C SER A 15 -35.54 -7.63 -14.13
N PHE A 16 -35.10 -8.43 -13.14
CA PHE A 16 -35.45 -8.27 -11.73
C PHE A 16 -34.78 -7.02 -11.12
N ILE A 17 -33.55 -6.71 -11.54
CA ILE A 17 -32.84 -5.49 -11.13
C ILE A 17 -33.51 -4.24 -11.74
N CYS A 18 -33.98 -4.29 -12.99
CA CYS A 18 -34.72 -3.19 -13.59
C CYS A 18 -36.09 -2.93 -12.93
N LEU A 19 -36.75 -3.95 -12.37
CA LEU A 19 -38.04 -3.79 -11.68
C LEU A 19 -37.93 -3.11 -10.31
N ILE A 20 -36.76 -3.14 -9.66
CA ILE A 20 -36.51 -2.51 -8.36
C ILE A 20 -36.27 -0.98 -8.49
N ILE A 21 -36.08 -0.46 -9.70
CA ILE A 21 -35.76 0.94 -9.99
C ILE A 21 -36.95 1.90 -9.81
N ILE A 22 -38.18 1.40 -9.60
CA ILE A 22 -39.38 2.27 -9.68
C ILE A 22 -39.74 2.97 -8.35
N PHE A 23 -39.23 2.59 -7.18
CA PHE A 23 -39.52 3.35 -5.95
C PHE A 23 -38.34 3.41 -4.99
N ASN A 24 -37.99 4.67 -4.63
CA ASN A 24 -37.21 5.13 -3.47
C ASN A 24 -35.72 5.49 -3.71
N PRO A 25 -35.27 6.74 -3.45
CA PRO A 25 -33.85 7.12 -3.59
C PRO A 25 -32.90 6.40 -2.61
N VAL A 26 -33.41 5.78 -1.54
CA VAL A 26 -32.61 4.98 -0.59
C VAL A 26 -32.20 3.62 -1.17
N THR A 27 -32.98 3.06 -2.11
CA THR A 27 -32.64 1.78 -2.76
C THR A 27 -31.53 1.94 -3.80
N LEU A 28 -31.34 3.10 -4.43
CA LEU A 28 -30.23 3.35 -5.36
C LEU A 28 -28.85 3.23 -4.71
N TYR A 29 -28.69 3.77 -3.49
CA TYR A 29 -27.43 3.68 -2.75
C TYR A 29 -27.14 2.27 -2.24
N THR A 30 -28.16 1.59 -1.71
CA THR A 30 -28.00 0.23 -1.17
C THR A 30 -27.81 -0.82 -2.26
N VAL A 31 -28.49 -0.69 -3.41
CA VAL A 31 -28.35 -1.61 -4.56
C VAL A 31 -27.05 -1.33 -5.33
N GLY A 32 -26.61 -0.06 -5.42
CA GLY A 32 -25.28 0.28 -5.95
C GLY A 32 -24.15 -0.30 -5.09
N TRP A 33 -24.28 -0.22 -3.77
CA TRP A 33 -23.30 -0.80 -2.85
C TRP A 33 -23.34 -2.33 -2.83
N LEU A 34 -24.53 -2.94 -2.88
CA LEU A 34 -24.69 -4.39 -2.91
C LEU A 34 -24.22 -5.00 -4.24
N SER A 35 -24.41 -4.32 -5.38
CA SER A 35 -23.90 -4.77 -6.68
C SER A 35 -22.36 -4.74 -6.74
N VAL A 36 -21.72 -3.71 -6.16
CA VAL A 36 -20.25 -3.67 -6.00
C VAL A 36 -19.76 -4.80 -5.08
N LYS A 37 -20.49 -5.10 -3.98
CA LYS A 37 -20.13 -6.18 -3.05
C LYS A 37 -20.30 -7.57 -3.64
N ILE A 38 -21.36 -7.79 -4.42
CA ILE A 38 -21.60 -9.05 -5.15
C ILE A 38 -20.54 -9.24 -6.23
N MET A 39 -20.18 -8.18 -6.99
CA MET A 39 -19.07 -8.23 -7.95
C MET A 39 -17.71 -8.46 -7.26
N GLY A 40 -17.48 -7.88 -6.08
CA GLY A 40 -16.31 -8.13 -5.24
C GLY A 40 -16.19 -9.58 -4.77
N SER A 41 -17.32 -10.21 -4.40
CA SER A 41 -17.38 -11.63 -4.01
C SER A 41 -17.24 -12.61 -5.17
N MET A 42 -17.60 -12.19 -6.40
CA MET A 42 -17.41 -12.96 -7.64
C MET A 42 -15.98 -12.86 -8.22
N GLY A 43 -15.10 -12.04 -7.62
CA GLY A 43 -13.71 -11.82 -8.03
C GLY A 43 -12.78 -13.04 -7.96
N ASN A 44 -13.29 -14.19 -7.50
CA ASN A 44 -12.58 -15.48 -7.46
C ASN A 44 -13.02 -16.48 -8.55
N LEU A 45 -13.92 -16.11 -9.48
CA LEU A 45 -14.47 -17.06 -10.46
C LEU A 45 -14.13 -16.79 -11.93
N PHE A 46 -13.49 -15.67 -12.27
CA PHE A 46 -13.06 -15.41 -13.65
C PHE A 46 -11.69 -14.75 -13.69
N ASN A 47 -10.78 -15.33 -14.48
CA ASN A 47 -9.46 -14.81 -14.82
C ASN A 47 -9.60 -13.63 -15.81
N SER A 48 -10.47 -12.67 -15.52
CA SER A 48 -10.74 -11.47 -16.32
C SER A 48 -9.93 -10.30 -15.77
N ALA A 49 -9.20 -9.61 -16.65
CA ALA A 49 -8.48 -8.38 -16.32
C ALA A 49 -9.37 -7.41 -15.54
N ASP A 50 -8.81 -6.76 -14.51
CA ASP A 50 -9.50 -5.75 -13.69
C ASP A 50 -10.14 -4.68 -14.60
N PRO A 51 -11.49 -4.57 -14.65
CA PRO A 51 -12.16 -3.66 -15.56
C PRO A 51 -11.80 -2.18 -15.34
N SER A 52 -11.36 -1.81 -14.13
CA SER A 52 -10.96 -0.44 -13.79
C SER A 52 -9.70 0.03 -14.53
N ILE A 53 -8.93 -0.88 -15.12
CA ILE A 53 -7.73 -0.54 -15.91
C ILE A 53 -8.06 -0.28 -17.37
N SER A 54 -9.24 -0.67 -17.84
CA SER A 54 -9.65 -0.50 -19.23
C SER A 54 -9.88 0.98 -19.54
N ILE A 55 -9.42 1.46 -20.70
CA ILE A 55 -9.73 2.84 -21.13
C ILE A 55 -11.25 3.05 -21.29
N ASN A 56 -12.00 1.98 -21.54
CA ASN A 56 -13.45 2.05 -21.81
C ASN A 56 -14.27 2.56 -20.62
N ILE A 57 -13.71 2.64 -19.41
CA ILE A 57 -14.37 3.30 -18.27
C ILE A 57 -14.64 4.79 -18.53
N PHE A 58 -13.89 5.43 -19.43
CA PHE A 58 -14.10 6.82 -19.86
C PHE A 58 -15.04 6.94 -21.06
N LYS A 59 -15.52 5.85 -21.65
CA LYS A 59 -16.39 5.91 -22.83
C LYS A 59 -17.70 6.60 -22.46
N ASN A 60 -18.17 7.49 -23.33
CA ASN A 60 -19.36 8.33 -23.11
C ASN A 60 -19.23 9.32 -21.92
N THR A 61 -17.99 9.67 -21.54
CA THR A 61 -17.71 10.75 -20.58
C THR A 61 -17.11 11.96 -21.30
N PRO A 62 -17.19 13.18 -20.75
CA PRO A 62 -16.50 14.36 -21.29
C PRO A 62 -14.99 14.16 -21.47
N ALA A 63 -14.37 13.33 -20.62
CA ALA A 63 -12.95 13.03 -20.68
C ALA A 63 -12.56 11.97 -21.73
N TRP A 64 -13.48 11.46 -22.57
CA TRP A 64 -13.19 10.36 -23.50
C TRP A 64 -12.08 10.69 -24.52
N ASP A 65 -12.10 11.89 -25.10
CA ASP A 65 -11.08 12.31 -26.07
C ASP A 65 -9.72 12.50 -25.40
N LEU A 66 -9.70 13.03 -24.17
CA LEU A 66 -8.50 13.13 -23.36
C LEU A 66 -7.95 11.74 -23.00
N ALA A 67 -8.83 10.80 -22.63
CA ALA A 67 -8.47 9.42 -22.31
C ALA A 67 -7.79 8.73 -23.52
N LYS A 68 -8.33 8.89 -24.73
CA LYS A 68 -7.70 8.38 -25.97
C LYS A 68 -6.31 8.98 -26.20
N ALA A 69 -6.16 10.29 -25.99
CA ALA A 69 -4.87 10.96 -26.12
C ALA A 69 -3.86 10.46 -25.07
N VAL A 70 -4.30 10.27 -23.81
CA VAL A 70 -3.51 9.70 -22.71
C VAL A 70 -3.08 8.26 -23.01
N ASN A 71 -3.99 7.41 -23.49
CA ASN A 71 -3.68 6.01 -23.80
C ASN A 71 -2.68 5.87 -24.95
N SER A 72 -2.79 6.72 -25.98
CA SER A 72 -1.87 6.79 -27.11
C SER A 72 -0.58 7.59 -26.84
N GLN A 73 -0.46 8.21 -25.65
CA GLN A 73 0.64 9.12 -25.29
C GLN A 73 0.84 10.28 -26.27
N ASN A 74 -0.25 10.80 -26.84
CA ASN A 74 -0.20 11.95 -27.75
C ASN A 74 -0.12 13.27 -26.97
N ILE A 75 1.10 13.66 -26.62
CA ILE A 75 1.40 14.84 -25.78
C ILE A 75 0.82 16.13 -26.36
N LYS A 76 0.91 16.33 -27.68
CA LYS A 76 0.35 17.50 -28.35
C LYS A 76 -1.17 17.58 -28.17
N LYS A 77 -1.86 16.45 -28.35
CA LYS A 77 -3.32 16.40 -28.20
C LYS A 77 -3.76 16.53 -26.74
N ILE A 78 -3.00 15.98 -25.79
CA ILE A 78 -3.26 16.18 -24.36
C ILE A 78 -3.19 17.67 -24.02
N ASN A 79 -2.10 18.36 -24.38
CA ASN A 79 -1.96 19.79 -24.14
C ASN A 79 -3.07 20.60 -24.80
N GLN A 80 -3.42 20.28 -26.04
CA GLN A 80 -4.52 20.96 -26.75
C GLN A 80 -5.82 20.83 -25.95
N ILE A 81 -6.25 19.61 -25.62
CA ILE A 81 -7.52 19.37 -24.92
C ILE A 81 -7.52 20.06 -23.55
N CYS A 82 -6.44 19.92 -22.76
CA CYS A 82 -6.36 20.54 -21.44
C CYS A 82 -6.32 22.08 -21.49
N SER A 83 -5.88 22.67 -22.61
CA SER A 83 -5.91 24.13 -22.81
C SER A 83 -7.29 24.64 -23.20
N GLU A 84 -8.09 23.83 -23.91
CA GLU A 84 -9.45 24.14 -24.35
C GLU A 84 -10.45 23.95 -23.20
N ASP A 85 -10.25 22.93 -22.36
CA ASP A 85 -11.10 22.64 -21.20
C ASP A 85 -10.23 22.17 -20.02
N LYS A 86 -10.00 23.08 -19.06
CA LYS A 86 -9.20 22.81 -17.87
C LYS A 86 -9.91 21.92 -16.86
N GLU A 87 -11.23 21.81 -16.90
CA GLU A 87 -11.99 21.02 -15.91
C GLU A 87 -11.77 19.51 -16.12
N LEU A 88 -11.43 19.09 -17.35
CA LEU A 88 -11.17 17.69 -17.69
C LEU A 88 -9.96 17.09 -16.99
N ILE A 89 -8.97 17.90 -16.58
CA ILE A 89 -7.69 17.40 -16.07
C ILE A 89 -7.87 16.55 -14.79
N ASN A 90 -8.84 16.93 -13.96
CA ASN A 90 -9.19 16.28 -12.69
C ASN A 90 -10.55 15.59 -12.74
N TYR A 91 -11.09 15.36 -13.94
CA TYR A 91 -12.34 14.62 -14.12
C TYR A 91 -12.20 13.19 -13.59
N ARG A 92 -13.14 12.78 -12.74
CA ARG A 92 -13.26 11.41 -12.23
C ARG A 92 -14.40 10.71 -12.97
N GLU A 93 -14.10 9.61 -13.65
CA GLU A 93 -15.16 8.87 -14.34
C GLU A 93 -16.18 8.27 -13.35
N PRO A 94 -17.46 8.11 -13.76
CA PRO A 94 -18.53 7.83 -12.79
C PRO A 94 -18.54 6.43 -12.17
N LEU A 95 -17.93 5.43 -12.82
CA LEU A 95 -18.03 4.02 -12.43
C LEU A 95 -17.10 3.69 -11.26
N TYR A 96 -15.84 4.10 -11.31
CA TYR A 96 -14.85 3.85 -10.24
C TYR A 96 -14.31 5.13 -9.61
N GLY A 97 -14.69 6.30 -10.11
CA GLY A 97 -14.12 7.57 -9.68
C GLY A 97 -12.66 7.73 -10.05
N THR A 98 -12.22 7.14 -11.17
CA THR A 98 -10.82 7.10 -11.59
C THR A 98 -10.42 8.41 -12.31
N PRO A 99 -9.45 9.18 -11.78
CA PRO A 99 -8.87 10.29 -12.53
C PRO A 99 -7.86 9.79 -13.57
N LEU A 100 -7.67 10.56 -14.66
CA LEU A 100 -6.79 10.15 -15.77
C LEU A 100 -5.32 10.02 -15.37
N LEU A 101 -4.84 10.82 -14.40
CA LEU A 101 -3.50 10.66 -13.84
C LEU A 101 -3.31 9.27 -13.22
N TYR A 102 -4.24 8.85 -12.36
CA TYR A 102 -4.23 7.52 -11.75
C TYR A 102 -4.26 6.43 -12.82
N TRP A 103 -5.18 6.53 -13.79
CA TRP A 103 -5.29 5.55 -14.87
C TRP A 103 -4.01 5.44 -15.72
N ALA A 104 -3.36 6.58 -16.01
CA ALA A 104 -2.11 6.63 -16.75
C ALA A 104 -0.96 5.93 -15.99
N ILE A 105 -0.93 6.02 -14.66
CA ILE A 105 0.05 5.33 -13.81
C ILE A 105 -0.19 3.83 -13.81
N VAL A 106 -1.44 3.38 -13.58
CA VAL A 106 -1.82 1.96 -13.64
C VAL A 106 -1.41 1.33 -14.98
N ASN A 107 -1.59 2.07 -16.08
CA ASN A 107 -1.34 1.59 -17.44
C ASN A 107 0.06 1.92 -17.98
N SER A 108 1.01 2.30 -17.12
CA SER A 108 2.42 2.55 -17.51
C SER A 108 2.59 3.64 -18.60
N LYS A 109 1.69 4.62 -18.65
CA LYS A 109 1.71 5.76 -19.60
C LYS A 109 2.53 6.93 -19.05
N TYR A 110 3.84 6.75 -18.90
CA TYR A 110 4.69 7.70 -18.17
C TYR A 110 4.66 9.11 -18.75
N ASN A 111 4.79 9.25 -20.08
CA ASN A 111 4.82 10.58 -20.71
C ASN A 111 3.46 11.27 -20.58
N SER A 112 2.37 10.50 -20.61
CA SER A 112 1.03 11.03 -20.34
C SER A 112 0.87 11.48 -18.89
N ALA A 113 1.34 10.69 -17.91
CA ALA A 113 1.28 11.08 -16.51
C ALA A 113 2.09 12.37 -16.25
N GLU A 114 3.29 12.49 -16.82
CA GLU A 114 4.10 13.70 -16.70
C GLU A 114 3.40 14.91 -17.31
N ILE A 115 2.84 14.79 -18.52
CA ILE A 115 2.19 15.93 -19.16
C ILE A 115 0.87 16.31 -18.47
N LEU A 116 0.12 15.35 -17.93
CA LEU A 116 -1.07 15.63 -17.13
C LEU A 116 -0.69 16.47 -15.89
N LEU A 117 0.37 16.07 -15.16
CA LEU A 117 0.88 16.83 -14.03
C LEU A 117 1.36 18.23 -14.42
N LYS A 118 2.07 18.39 -15.56
CA LYS A 118 2.46 19.71 -16.11
C LYS A 118 1.25 20.60 -16.42
N ASN A 119 0.10 20.01 -16.77
CA ASN A 119 -1.14 20.74 -17.02
C ASN A 119 -2.00 20.94 -15.76
N GLY A 120 -1.48 20.63 -14.57
CA GLY A 120 -2.18 20.87 -13.30
C GLY A 120 -3.11 19.74 -12.86
N ALA A 121 -2.87 18.50 -13.31
CA ALA A 121 -3.49 17.34 -12.69
C ALA A 121 -3.12 17.29 -11.20
N ASP A 122 -4.13 17.14 -10.35
CA ASP A 122 -3.97 17.01 -8.91
C ASP A 122 -3.28 15.66 -8.60
N PRO A 123 -2.05 15.66 -8.06
CA PRO A 123 -1.30 14.44 -7.80
C PRO A 123 -1.88 13.59 -6.67
N ASP A 124 -2.78 14.16 -5.85
CA ASP A 124 -3.38 13.52 -4.68
C ASP A 124 -4.81 13.05 -4.93
N LEU A 125 -5.36 13.32 -6.12
CA LEU A 125 -6.71 12.92 -6.47
C LEU A 125 -6.83 11.39 -6.54
N MET A 126 -7.48 10.83 -5.53
CA MET A 126 -7.62 9.38 -5.36
C MET A 126 -8.67 8.75 -6.28
N GLN A 127 -8.47 7.46 -6.59
CA GLN A 127 -9.51 6.63 -7.17
C GLN A 127 -10.54 6.28 -6.09
N ARG A 128 -11.82 6.61 -6.32
CA ARG A 128 -12.89 6.41 -5.32
C ARG A 128 -13.13 4.94 -4.97
N ALA A 129 -13.06 4.03 -5.93
CA ALA A 129 -13.35 2.61 -5.70
C ALA A 129 -12.35 1.91 -4.77
N SER A 130 -11.10 2.37 -4.74
CA SER A 130 -10.03 1.76 -3.95
C SER A 130 -9.46 2.67 -2.86
N ASN A 131 -9.88 3.94 -2.78
CA ASN A 131 -9.29 4.95 -1.90
C ASN A 131 -7.77 5.10 -2.06
N ASN A 132 -7.22 4.80 -3.24
CA ASN A 132 -5.79 4.91 -3.51
C ASN A 132 -5.45 6.29 -4.11
N THR A 133 -4.46 6.98 -3.53
CA THR A 133 -3.79 8.08 -4.22
C THR A 133 -2.89 7.56 -5.34
N PRO A 134 -2.59 8.39 -6.36
CA PRO A 134 -1.57 8.09 -7.35
C PRO A 134 -0.22 7.68 -6.75
N LEU A 135 0.20 8.33 -5.65
CA LEU A 135 1.46 8.04 -4.98
C LEU A 135 1.45 6.70 -4.26
N TYR A 136 0.38 6.38 -3.53
CA TYR A 136 0.23 5.07 -2.89
C TYR A 136 0.29 3.93 -3.93
N LEU A 137 -0.40 4.10 -5.07
CA LEU A 137 -0.35 3.18 -6.20
C LEU A 137 1.07 3.03 -6.78
N ALA A 138 1.81 4.13 -6.95
CA ALA A 138 3.14 4.11 -7.53
C ALA A 138 4.19 3.41 -6.64
N VAL A 139 3.99 3.44 -5.33
CA VAL A 139 4.82 2.75 -4.33
C VAL A 139 4.46 1.27 -4.22
N GLY A 140 3.18 0.94 -4.40
CA GLY A 140 2.60 -0.40 -4.24
C GLY A 140 2.89 -1.40 -5.35
N LYS A 141 2.42 -2.64 -5.14
CA LYS A 141 2.27 -3.60 -6.24
C LYS A 141 1.10 -3.13 -7.11
N ARG A 142 1.38 -2.79 -8.37
CA ARG A 142 0.32 -2.56 -9.36
C ARG A 142 -0.44 -3.88 -9.57
N TRP A 143 -1.76 -3.78 -9.70
CA TRP A 143 -2.72 -4.89 -9.71
C TRP A 143 -2.30 -6.13 -10.53
N LYS A 144 -2.72 -7.30 -10.02
CA LYS A 144 -2.48 -8.69 -10.46
C LYS A 144 -1.97 -8.85 -11.92
N GLY A 145 -0.73 -9.33 -12.05
CA GLY A 145 -0.25 -10.03 -13.26
C GLY A 145 0.90 -9.36 -14.02
N LYS A 146 1.22 -8.08 -13.76
CA LYS A 146 2.46 -7.48 -14.24
C LYS A 146 3.57 -7.67 -13.21
N SER A 147 4.74 -8.15 -13.67
CA SER A 147 5.96 -8.15 -12.86
C SER A 147 6.23 -6.74 -12.34
N ILE A 148 6.53 -6.63 -11.04
CA ILE A 148 6.91 -5.36 -10.41
C ILE A 148 8.24 -4.92 -11.03
N ASP A 149 8.21 -3.92 -11.91
CA ASP A 149 9.43 -3.21 -12.26
C ASP A 149 9.68 -2.15 -11.18
N MET A 150 10.58 -2.45 -10.25
CA MET A 150 10.96 -1.52 -9.19
C MET A 150 11.46 -0.18 -9.75
N ASN A 151 12.09 -0.19 -10.93
CA ASN A 151 12.55 1.05 -11.57
C ASN A 151 11.35 1.89 -12.03
N GLU A 152 10.28 1.26 -12.50
CA GLU A 152 9.06 1.95 -12.86
C GLU A 152 8.39 2.58 -11.62
N ASN A 153 8.28 1.83 -10.51
CA ASN A 153 7.77 2.35 -9.24
C ASN A 153 8.57 3.58 -8.76
N ILE A 154 9.91 3.50 -8.76
CA ILE A 154 10.78 4.62 -8.42
C ILE A 154 10.56 5.80 -9.36
N LYS A 155 10.45 5.56 -10.67
CA LYS A 155 10.29 6.61 -11.68
C LYS A 155 8.98 7.37 -11.51
N TYR A 156 7.88 6.68 -11.24
CA TYR A 156 6.59 7.30 -10.97
C TYR A 156 6.51 7.96 -9.60
N THR A 157 7.13 7.38 -8.57
CA THR A 157 7.22 7.97 -7.24
C THR A 157 7.96 9.31 -7.31
N LYS A 158 9.13 9.35 -7.96
CA LYS A 158 9.87 10.60 -8.20
C LYS A 158 9.05 11.63 -8.98
N LEU A 159 8.31 11.17 -9.99
CA LEU A 159 7.46 12.06 -10.79
C LEU A 159 6.38 12.70 -9.91
N LEU A 160 5.62 11.91 -9.15
CA LEU A 160 4.52 12.40 -8.33
C LEU A 160 5.00 13.34 -7.22
N LEU A 161 6.05 12.96 -6.49
CA LEU A 161 6.66 13.81 -5.46
C LEU A 161 7.19 15.13 -6.04
N LYS A 162 7.80 15.11 -7.24
CA LYS A 162 8.25 16.32 -7.94
C LYS A 162 7.09 17.30 -8.21
N TYR A 163 5.88 16.82 -8.41
CA TYR A 163 4.70 17.65 -8.65
C TYR A 163 3.84 17.85 -7.39
N GLY A 164 4.39 17.56 -6.21
CA GLY A 164 3.78 17.92 -4.94
C GLY A 164 2.77 16.92 -4.38
N ALA A 165 2.83 15.64 -4.78
CA ALA A 165 2.05 14.59 -4.13
C ALA A 165 2.36 14.52 -2.62
N ASP A 166 1.34 14.51 -1.78
CA ASP A 166 1.51 14.38 -0.33
C ASP A 166 1.75 12.90 0.07
N PRO A 167 2.94 12.57 0.61
CA PRO A 167 3.25 11.20 1.05
C PRO A 167 2.50 10.76 2.32
N ASN A 168 1.75 11.66 2.96
CA ASN A 168 1.05 11.39 4.21
C ASN A 168 -0.42 11.04 4.04
N ILE A 169 -0.97 11.11 2.82
CA ILE A 169 -2.34 10.67 2.57
C ILE A 169 -2.39 9.15 2.74
N PRO A 170 -3.07 8.64 3.78
CA PRO A 170 -3.06 7.23 4.07
C PRO A 170 -4.03 6.49 3.14
N TYR A 171 -3.74 5.21 2.95
CA TYR A 171 -4.69 4.26 2.39
C TYR A 171 -5.69 3.83 3.47
N PHE A 172 -6.96 3.74 3.08
CA PHE A 172 -8.05 3.25 3.92
C PHE A 172 -8.76 2.09 3.21
N GLU A 173 -8.70 0.91 3.81
CA GLU A 173 -9.47 -0.25 3.37
C GLU A 173 -10.40 -0.70 4.49
N GLU A 174 -11.66 -1.00 4.14
CA GLU A 174 -12.63 -1.55 5.10
C GLU A 174 -12.14 -2.86 5.75
N SER A 175 -11.18 -3.56 5.12
CA SER A 175 -10.63 -4.87 5.50
C SER A 175 -9.24 -4.88 6.14
N TYR A 176 -8.93 -3.88 6.98
CA TYR A 176 -7.94 -4.02 8.07
C TYR A 176 -6.46 -3.72 7.79
N ASP A 177 -6.13 -2.97 6.75
CA ASP A 177 -4.73 -2.56 6.52
C ASP A 177 -4.59 -1.11 6.08
N ASP A 178 -5.15 -0.27 6.93
CA ASP A 178 -4.87 1.14 7.03
C ASP A 178 -3.34 1.36 7.06
N ARG A 179 -2.75 1.81 5.95
CA ARG A 179 -1.29 1.99 5.77
C ARG A 179 -0.94 3.39 5.29
N THR A 180 0.20 3.91 5.74
CA THR A 180 0.80 5.09 5.09
C THR A 180 1.52 4.68 3.80
N VAL A 181 1.83 5.64 2.94
CA VAL A 181 2.66 5.41 1.75
C VAL A 181 4.04 4.86 2.16
N LEU A 182 4.62 5.39 3.24
CA LEU A 182 5.90 4.92 3.79
C LEU A 182 5.84 3.45 4.21
N MET A 183 4.79 3.02 4.91
CA MET A 183 4.60 1.61 5.27
C MET A 183 4.40 0.71 4.06
N ASN A 184 3.71 1.19 3.03
CA ASN A 184 3.52 0.44 1.78
C ASN A 184 4.87 0.16 1.09
N ALA A 185 5.79 1.13 1.09
CA ALA A 185 7.14 0.94 0.53
C ALA A 185 7.87 -0.24 1.21
N ILE A 186 7.77 -0.35 2.53
CA ILE A 186 8.40 -1.41 3.34
C ILE A 186 7.78 -2.78 3.05
N PHE A 187 6.46 -2.83 2.85
CA PHE A 187 5.75 -4.06 2.48
C PHE A 187 6.14 -4.57 1.08
N THR A 188 6.32 -3.67 0.13
CA THR A 188 6.52 -4.04 -1.29
C THR A 188 7.88 -4.64 -1.59
N GLY A 189 8.91 -4.34 -0.79
CA GLY A 189 10.26 -4.92 -0.92
C GLY A 189 11.32 -4.17 -0.11
N ASP A 190 12.58 -4.57 -0.28
CA ASP A 190 13.75 -3.99 0.42
C ASP A 190 14.33 -2.74 -0.28
N SER A 191 13.48 -1.93 -0.91
CA SER A 191 13.98 -0.73 -1.59
C SER A 191 14.21 0.42 -0.61
N LYS A 192 15.42 0.48 -0.02
CA LYS A 192 15.86 1.62 0.81
C LYS A 192 15.65 2.95 0.08
N LEU A 193 15.93 2.99 -1.23
CA LEU A 193 15.74 4.19 -2.05
C LEU A 193 14.30 4.69 -2.07
N LEU A 194 13.30 3.82 -2.08
CA LEU A 194 11.90 4.24 -2.08
C LEU A 194 11.52 4.87 -0.73
N VAL A 195 12.03 4.30 0.37
CA VAL A 195 11.87 4.83 1.73
C VAL A 195 12.56 6.20 1.85
N GLU A 196 13.81 6.31 1.40
CA GLU A 196 14.57 7.57 1.37
C GLU A 196 13.85 8.66 0.57
N LEU A 197 13.29 8.31 -0.60
CA LEU A 197 12.55 9.27 -1.43
C LEU A 197 11.32 9.82 -0.70
N LEU A 198 10.55 8.97 -0.03
CA LEU A 198 9.35 9.38 0.69
C LEU A 198 9.71 10.26 1.88
N ILE A 199 10.69 9.87 2.69
CA ILE A 199 11.15 10.65 3.86
C ILE A 199 11.70 12.01 3.43
N ASN A 200 12.54 12.05 2.39
CA ASN A 200 13.10 13.30 1.87
C ASN A 200 12.03 14.24 1.27
N ASN A 201 10.81 13.74 1.03
CA ASN A 201 9.67 14.54 0.57
C ASN A 201 8.58 14.71 1.66
N GLY A 202 8.94 14.53 2.94
CA GLY A 202 8.08 14.89 4.07
C GLY A 202 7.12 13.78 4.52
N ALA A 203 7.38 12.52 4.18
CA ALA A 203 6.65 11.41 4.81
C ALA A 203 6.89 11.40 6.32
N ASP A 204 5.82 11.35 7.09
CA ASP A 204 5.85 11.22 8.54
C ASP A 204 6.37 9.84 8.92
N ILE A 205 7.58 9.84 9.48
CA ILE A 205 8.33 8.65 9.89
C ILE A 205 7.59 7.91 11.02
N ASP A 206 6.93 8.66 11.90
CA ASP A 206 6.32 8.16 13.13
C ASP A 206 4.80 8.03 13.03
N ALA A 207 4.24 8.19 11.83
CA ALA A 207 2.82 8.01 11.58
C ALA A 207 2.33 6.65 12.10
N ARG A 208 1.27 6.70 12.92
CA ARG A 208 0.66 5.52 13.56
C ARG A 208 -0.64 5.13 12.86
N ARG A 209 -0.82 3.83 12.62
CA ARG A 209 -2.08 3.27 12.09
C ARG A 209 -2.89 2.58 13.18
N ASN A 210 -4.03 1.97 12.83
CA ASN A 210 -5.06 1.52 13.80
C ASN A 210 -4.57 0.56 14.90
N ALA A 211 -3.44 -0.13 14.69
CA ALA A 211 -2.79 -1.00 15.66
C ALA A 211 -1.55 -0.35 16.32
N GLY A 212 -1.34 0.96 16.22
CA GLY A 212 -0.11 1.61 16.70
C GLY A 212 1.15 1.24 15.90
N THR A 213 1.01 0.49 14.80
CA THR A 213 2.12 0.17 13.89
C THR A 213 2.73 1.45 13.34
N THR A 214 4.06 1.53 13.36
CA THR A 214 4.89 2.58 12.75
C THR A 214 5.72 1.98 11.62
N ALA A 215 6.33 2.83 10.78
CA ALA A 215 7.23 2.35 9.72
C ALA A 215 8.40 1.53 10.31
N ALA A 216 8.99 1.99 11.42
CA ALA A 216 10.09 1.31 12.10
C ALA A 216 9.67 -0.05 12.66
N SER A 217 8.54 -0.14 13.39
CA SER A 217 8.09 -1.42 13.96
C SER A 217 7.69 -2.43 12.88
N LEU A 218 7.16 -1.95 11.75
CA LEU A 218 6.88 -2.76 10.58
C LEU A 218 8.17 -3.30 9.93
N ALA A 219 9.19 -2.45 9.74
CA ALA A 219 10.47 -2.85 9.17
C ALA A 219 11.17 -3.91 10.04
N LEU A 220 11.12 -3.75 11.37
CA LEU A 220 11.61 -4.75 12.31
C LEU A 220 10.91 -6.10 12.15
N ARG A 221 9.57 -6.08 12.07
CA ARG A 221 8.73 -7.28 11.98
C ARG A 221 8.89 -8.02 10.65
N LEU A 222 8.98 -7.28 9.56
CA LEU A 222 9.17 -7.83 8.21
C LEU A 222 10.62 -8.21 7.93
N LYS A 223 11.54 -8.00 8.88
CA LYS A 223 12.97 -8.33 8.76
C LYS A 223 13.66 -7.55 7.65
N ARG A 224 13.24 -6.30 7.43
CA ARG A 224 13.89 -5.38 6.49
C ARG A 224 15.09 -4.72 7.16
N TYR A 225 16.12 -5.50 7.50
CA TYR A 225 17.20 -5.07 8.42
C TYR A 225 17.83 -3.72 8.06
N THR A 226 18.18 -3.52 6.78
CA THR A 226 18.74 -2.25 6.29
C THR A 226 17.76 -1.08 6.39
N ILE A 227 16.47 -1.32 6.15
CA ILE A 227 15.43 -0.28 6.26
C ILE A 227 15.15 0.03 7.74
N ALA A 228 15.09 -0.99 8.60
CA ALA A 228 14.91 -0.80 10.04
C ALA A 228 16.07 0.00 10.63
N HIS A 229 17.31 -0.34 10.27
CA HIS A 229 18.49 0.43 10.64
C HIS A 229 18.40 1.88 10.15
N TYR A 230 18.08 2.10 8.87
CA TYR A 230 17.90 3.45 8.33
C TYR A 230 16.86 4.26 9.10
N LEU A 231 15.65 3.72 9.30
CA LEU A 231 14.56 4.41 9.99
C LEU A 231 14.92 4.73 11.45
N ILE A 232 15.50 3.76 12.16
CA ILE A 232 15.73 3.87 13.60
C ILE A 232 17.00 4.68 13.87
N VAL A 233 18.12 4.33 13.23
CA VAL A 233 19.45 4.87 13.54
C VAL A 233 19.73 6.15 12.76
N GLU A 234 19.44 6.18 11.45
CA GLU A 234 19.74 7.35 10.62
C GLU A 234 18.62 8.41 10.67
N CYS A 235 17.36 7.99 10.79
CA CYS A 235 16.20 8.89 10.84
C CYS A 235 15.62 9.11 12.24
N HIS A 236 16.14 8.43 13.27
CA HIS A 236 15.70 8.57 14.66
C HIS A 236 14.20 8.33 14.89
N ALA A 237 13.60 7.39 14.16
CA ALA A 237 12.20 7.00 14.34
C ALA A 237 11.93 6.60 15.81
N ASP A 238 10.75 6.96 16.31
CA ASP A 238 10.29 6.62 17.65
C ASP A 238 10.05 5.10 17.77
N ILE A 239 10.76 4.48 18.71
CA ILE A 239 10.66 3.05 19.04
C ILE A 239 10.16 2.78 20.46
N THR A 240 9.69 3.81 21.15
CA THR A 240 9.34 3.75 22.58
C THR A 240 7.90 3.28 22.82
N GLU A 241 7.00 3.51 21.87
CA GLU A 241 5.60 3.17 22.00
C GLU A 241 5.27 1.77 21.47
N ALA A 242 4.29 1.13 22.11
CA ALA A 242 3.82 -0.18 21.71
C ALA A 242 2.95 -0.14 20.45
N CYS A 243 2.98 -1.25 19.72
CA CYS A 243 1.98 -1.60 18.71
C CYS A 243 1.20 -2.86 19.16
N TYR A 244 0.05 -3.08 18.54
CA TYR A 244 -0.78 -4.27 18.69
C TYR A 244 -0.48 -5.22 17.53
N ASP A 245 -0.67 -6.53 17.72
CA ASP A 245 -0.47 -7.51 16.65
C ASP A 245 -1.75 -7.71 15.81
N PRO A 246 -1.80 -7.26 14.54
CA PRO A 246 -2.93 -7.55 13.67
C PRO A 246 -2.88 -8.96 13.05
N MET A 247 -1.75 -9.68 13.09
CA MET A 247 -1.58 -10.97 12.41
C MET A 247 -2.00 -12.19 13.26
N ILE A 248 -2.10 -12.03 14.58
CA ILE A 248 -2.51 -13.13 15.48
C ILE A 248 -4.02 -13.34 15.52
N ASP A 249 -4.84 -12.37 15.09
CA ASP A 249 -6.27 -12.40 15.36
C ASP A 249 -7.16 -12.17 14.13
N LYS A 250 -7.61 -13.29 13.55
CA LYS A 250 -8.70 -13.29 12.56
C LYS A 250 -10.07 -12.98 13.19
N ASN A 251 -10.18 -12.93 14.52
CA ASN A 251 -11.40 -12.68 15.30
C ASN A 251 -11.30 -11.36 16.08
N LEU A 252 -11.32 -10.27 15.31
CA LEU A 252 -11.21 -8.83 15.63
C LEU A 252 -11.90 -8.22 16.86
N TYR A 253 -12.57 -8.99 17.71
CA TYR A 253 -13.17 -8.48 18.94
C TYR A 253 -12.35 -8.77 20.20
N ILE A 254 -11.33 -9.64 20.16
CA ILE A 254 -10.76 -10.23 21.39
C ILE A 254 -9.29 -9.83 21.68
N SER A 255 -8.43 -9.49 20.71
CA SER A 255 -6.97 -9.38 20.99
C SER A 255 -6.27 -8.01 20.88
N ARG A 256 -6.94 -6.85 21.04
CA ARG A 256 -6.22 -5.59 21.35
C ARG A 256 -5.58 -5.57 22.76
N LYS A 257 -5.25 -6.72 23.34
CA LYS A 257 -4.88 -6.84 24.76
C LYS A 257 -3.39 -6.89 25.01
N GLU A 258 -2.59 -7.43 24.08
CA GLU A 258 -1.14 -7.55 24.30
C GLU A 258 -0.38 -6.47 23.52
N LYS A 259 0.33 -5.63 24.28
CA LYS A 259 1.22 -4.61 23.75
C LYS A 259 2.53 -5.27 23.33
N ILE A 260 2.93 -5.07 22.08
CA ILE A 260 4.23 -5.47 21.57
C ILE A 260 5.05 -4.20 21.35
N TYR A 261 6.12 -4.04 22.13
CA TYR A 261 7.07 -2.95 21.91
C TYR A 261 8.09 -3.36 20.84
N PRO A 262 8.64 -2.41 20.07
CA PRO A 262 9.71 -2.67 19.12
C PRO A 262 10.88 -3.49 19.70
N VAL A 263 11.18 -3.33 20.99
CA VAL A 263 12.26 -4.06 21.68
C VAL A 263 11.97 -5.55 21.80
N ASN A 264 10.69 -5.93 21.94
CA ASN A 264 10.28 -7.34 21.95
C ASN A 264 10.54 -7.98 20.58
N ILE A 265 10.34 -7.24 19.50
CA ILE A 265 10.62 -7.72 18.13
C ILE A 265 12.14 -7.92 17.96
N LEU A 266 12.96 -7.01 18.48
CA LEU A 266 14.42 -7.10 18.42
C LEU A 266 15.01 -8.22 19.32
N ARG A 267 14.22 -8.74 20.28
CA ARG A 267 14.52 -9.91 21.13
C ARG A 267 13.90 -11.21 20.59
N ASP A 268 13.26 -11.17 19.43
CA ASP A 268 12.73 -12.37 18.76
C ASP A 268 13.85 -13.17 18.07
N TYR A 269 13.63 -14.47 17.91
CA TYR A 269 14.59 -15.38 17.26
C TYR A 269 14.93 -14.98 15.82
N SER A 270 14.07 -14.21 15.15
CA SER A 270 14.34 -13.66 13.82
C SER A 270 15.46 -12.62 13.77
N TRP A 271 15.91 -12.12 14.93
CA TRP A 271 17.02 -11.18 15.07
C TRP A 271 18.26 -11.83 15.72
N VAL A 272 18.39 -13.16 15.61
CA VAL A 272 19.60 -13.91 15.97
C VAL A 272 20.52 -14.00 14.76
N PHE A 273 21.75 -13.54 14.89
CA PHE A 273 22.75 -13.53 13.83
C PHE A 273 24.13 -13.95 14.36
N PRO A 274 25.03 -14.49 13.51
CA PRO A 274 26.44 -14.68 13.88
C PRO A 274 27.06 -13.37 14.36
N LEU A 275 27.89 -13.41 15.41
CA LEU A 275 28.42 -12.21 16.08
C LEU A 275 29.32 -11.33 15.20
N ASP A 276 29.87 -11.88 14.12
CA ASP A 276 30.73 -11.20 13.15
C ASP A 276 29.95 -10.71 11.90
N SER A 277 28.68 -11.08 11.76
CA SER A 277 27.85 -10.77 10.60
C SER A 277 27.54 -9.28 10.47
N LYS A 278 27.20 -8.86 9.25
CA LYS A 278 26.75 -7.50 8.97
C LYS A 278 25.43 -7.21 9.70
N GLU A 279 24.52 -8.17 9.74
CA GLU A 279 23.21 -8.06 10.39
C GLU A 279 23.35 -7.89 11.90
N TYR A 280 24.31 -8.57 12.52
CA TYR A 280 24.63 -8.36 13.94
C TYR A 280 25.09 -6.93 14.21
N LYS A 281 25.96 -6.37 13.35
CA LYS A 281 26.40 -4.96 13.47
C LYS A 281 25.23 -3.98 13.36
N LEU A 282 24.35 -4.17 12.36
CA LEU A 282 23.12 -3.36 12.23
C LEU A 282 22.24 -3.47 13.48
N LYS A 283 22.10 -4.67 14.04
CA LYS A 283 21.36 -4.89 15.28
C LYS A 283 21.99 -4.16 16.46
N GLN A 284 23.32 -4.16 16.60
CA GLN A 284 24.01 -3.43 17.66
C GLN A 284 23.79 -1.92 17.56
N ASP A 285 23.82 -1.35 16.35
CA ASP A 285 23.52 0.07 16.13
C ASP A 285 22.07 0.40 16.55
N ILE A 286 21.12 -0.48 16.20
CA ILE A 286 19.71 -0.35 16.63
C ILE A 286 19.61 -0.43 18.16
N ILE A 287 20.31 -1.36 18.83
CA ILE A 287 20.32 -1.46 20.30
C ILE A 287 20.88 -0.18 20.94
N ALA A 288 21.94 0.40 20.38
CA ALA A 288 22.50 1.65 20.85
C ALA A 288 21.49 2.80 20.75
N GLU A 289 20.73 2.85 19.65
CA GLU A 289 19.67 3.83 19.46
C GLU A 289 18.48 3.61 20.43
N PHE A 290 18.12 2.36 20.71
CA PHE A 290 17.12 2.03 21.73
C PHE A 290 17.53 2.59 23.10
N LYS A 291 18.79 2.37 23.48
CA LYS A 291 19.36 2.93 24.72
C LYS A 291 19.32 4.46 24.71
N ARG A 292 19.62 5.11 23.58
CA ARG A 292 19.55 6.58 23.43
C ARG A 292 18.13 7.11 23.68
N GLN A 293 17.10 6.37 23.25
CA GLN A 293 15.69 6.70 23.48
C GLN A 293 15.15 6.22 24.84
N GLY A 294 16.01 5.65 25.71
CA GLY A 294 15.62 5.21 27.06
C GLY A 294 15.00 3.81 27.13
N VAL A 295 15.12 3.01 26.08
CA VAL A 295 14.63 1.63 26.04
C VAL A 295 15.76 0.65 26.37
N ASP A 296 15.61 -0.08 27.48
CA ASP A 296 16.60 -1.08 27.90
C ASP A 296 16.37 -2.43 27.20
N TYR A 297 17.20 -2.70 26.20
CA TYR A 297 17.22 -3.94 25.45
C TYR A 297 17.52 -5.17 26.33
N TYR A 298 18.50 -5.06 27.22
CA TYR A 298 18.99 -6.19 28.00
C TYR A 298 18.06 -6.53 29.16
N ALA A 299 17.32 -5.55 29.69
CA ALA A 299 16.26 -5.79 30.67
C ALA A 299 15.03 -6.51 30.07
N THR A 300 14.84 -6.46 28.75
CA THR A 300 13.72 -7.15 28.07
C THR A 300 13.98 -8.65 28.03
N PRO A 301 13.11 -9.52 28.58
CA PRO A 301 13.41 -10.96 28.66
C PRO A 301 13.51 -11.63 27.29
N ILE A 302 14.42 -12.59 27.16
CA ILE A 302 14.52 -13.48 25.99
C ILE A 302 13.46 -14.58 26.13
N SER A 303 12.63 -14.77 25.10
CA SER A 303 11.62 -15.83 25.09
C SER A 303 12.27 -17.23 25.05
N ASP A 304 11.59 -18.25 25.58
CA ASP A 304 12.09 -19.62 25.54
C ASP A 304 12.23 -20.15 24.10
N ARG A 305 11.37 -19.67 23.20
CA ARG A 305 11.49 -19.94 21.76
C ARG A 305 12.80 -19.41 21.19
N THR A 306 13.18 -18.18 21.55
CA THR A 306 14.45 -17.59 21.13
C THR A 306 15.64 -18.30 21.75
N LYS A 307 15.59 -18.64 23.05
CA LYS A 307 16.66 -19.42 23.70
C LYS A 307 16.86 -20.78 23.05
N TYR A 308 15.76 -21.47 22.74
CA TYR A 308 15.80 -22.75 22.03
C TYR A 308 16.40 -22.58 20.63
N HIS A 309 16.00 -21.55 19.88
CA HIS A 309 16.56 -21.28 18.56
C HIS A 309 18.08 -21.05 18.62
N ILE A 310 18.56 -20.24 19.57
CA ILE A 310 20.00 -20.00 19.77
C ILE A 310 20.74 -21.31 20.05
N LYS A 311 20.25 -22.11 21.01
CA LYS A 311 20.85 -23.43 21.35
C LYS A 311 20.88 -24.39 20.17
N TYR A 312 19.82 -24.39 19.37
CA TYR A 312 19.69 -25.28 18.22
C TYR A 312 20.56 -24.85 17.04
N THR A 313 20.63 -23.55 16.75
CA THR A 313 21.37 -23.01 15.59
C THR A 313 22.87 -22.89 15.86
N TYR A 314 23.27 -22.69 17.12
CA TYR A 314 24.65 -22.41 17.52
C TYR A 314 25.11 -23.30 18.68
N PRO A 315 25.05 -24.66 18.55
CA PRO A 315 25.28 -25.57 19.68
C PRO A 315 26.68 -25.45 20.30
N ASP A 316 27.69 -25.04 19.53
CA ASP A 316 29.08 -24.97 19.99
C ASP A 316 29.40 -23.68 20.77
N ASN A 317 28.58 -22.63 20.62
CA ASN A 317 28.81 -21.32 21.26
C ASN A 317 27.51 -20.63 21.74
N TYR A 318 26.47 -21.41 22.03
CA TYR A 318 25.16 -20.86 22.40
C TYR A 318 25.19 -20.01 23.68
N GLU A 319 26.11 -20.29 24.60
CA GLU A 319 26.25 -19.53 25.86
C GLU A 319 26.71 -18.10 25.57
N GLU A 320 27.74 -17.94 24.75
CA GLU A 320 28.22 -16.64 24.28
C GLU A 320 27.13 -15.91 23.48
N MET A 321 26.42 -16.64 22.61
CA MET A 321 25.31 -16.08 21.83
C MET A 321 24.18 -15.59 22.74
N LEU A 322 23.83 -16.32 23.81
CA LEU A 322 22.81 -15.91 24.78
C LEU A 322 23.24 -14.72 25.62
N GLU A 323 24.52 -14.64 26.01
CA GLU A 323 25.07 -13.51 26.76
C GLU A 323 25.04 -12.22 25.94
N LYS A 324 25.35 -12.32 24.64
CA LYS A 324 25.43 -11.18 23.72
C LYS A 324 24.11 -10.84 23.02
N PHE A 325 23.07 -11.68 23.18
CA PHE A 325 21.74 -11.49 22.60
C PHE A 325 20.81 -10.71 23.53
#